data_AF-A0A7Y4VTK5-F1
#
_entry.id   AF-A0A7Y4VTK5-F1
#
_cell.length_a   1.000
_cell.length_b   1.000
_cell.length_c   1.000
_cell.angle_alpha   90.00
_cell.angle_beta   90.00
_cell.angle_gamma   90.00
#
_symmetry.space_group_name_H-M   'P 1'
#
loop_
_entity.id
_entity.type
_entity.pdbx_description
1 polymer ?
#
loop_
_entity_poly.entity_id
_entity_poly.type
_entity_poly.pdbx_seq_one_letter_code
_entity_poly.pdbx_strand_id
1 'polypeptide(L)'
;MSYNFLSLRCPSCGKKIAEDVSLCPHCGIDLDAPLGDIERRTIAKQYSDKAQKTYDKGRNVKSALGDIDLAIQFEPESAEFHNLRGLILDAIGKTDDAINSYHEAIRLNPNLEDAKANLIDAESDFSNESRKKLSNSSTQQDILSKIAIGVISALVIICFISGIGLLYVFGRDYFGPKISIVFEPDYSQISAIDSSALEKTAEILTTRVHNLGYSNISFIVNDNSQIIGKVPSYIDTKSLVEKISPIGLLEFVDFGNTPFPQGTVISTDLENVYIQQTTDEKRWHTIMANEGINEASMSKDEAGNFQIMFSLTDKGKKVFADHTTANIGTYLGIVLDKVVMSVPIINQPITDGQGMISGAYTQESAQDLVIILKATPLPIPIKLVQNTDSSK
;
A
#
# COMPACT_ATOMS: atom_id res chain seq x y z
N MET A 1 -28.29 -8.33 -13.09
CA MET A 1 -29.05 -7.68 -11.99
C MET A 1 -28.08 -6.81 -11.24
N SER A 2 -28.05 -5.53 -11.60
CA SER A 2 -27.01 -4.58 -11.26
C SER A 2 -27.35 -3.91 -9.92
N TYR A 3 -26.46 -3.99 -8.94
CA TYR A 3 -26.57 -3.22 -7.72
C TYR A 3 -26.30 -1.74 -8.05
N ASN A 4 -27.27 -0.88 -7.72
CA ASN A 4 -27.27 0.55 -7.98
C ASN A 4 -26.13 1.25 -7.22
N PHE A 5 -25.20 1.83 -7.97
CA PHE A 5 -24.11 2.65 -7.47
C PHE A 5 -24.62 3.94 -6.80
N LEU A 6 -23.98 4.29 -5.69
CA LEU A 6 -24.11 5.58 -5.02
C LEU A 6 -23.81 6.69 -6.04
N SER A 7 -24.79 7.54 -6.32
CA SER A 7 -24.60 8.68 -7.21
C SER A 7 -23.60 9.68 -6.62
N LEU A 8 -22.48 9.94 -7.32
CA LEU A 8 -21.54 11.01 -6.97
C LEU A 8 -22.26 12.36 -6.87
N ARG A 9 -21.88 13.18 -5.88
CA ARG A 9 -22.39 14.54 -5.67
C ARG A 9 -21.24 15.53 -5.62
N CYS A 10 -21.42 16.70 -6.23
CA CYS A 10 -20.43 17.76 -6.19
C CYS A 10 -20.24 18.28 -4.76
N PRO A 11 -18.99 18.39 -4.25
CA PRO A 11 -18.66 18.82 -2.91
C PRO A 11 -19.03 20.28 -2.60
N SER A 12 -19.12 21.13 -3.62
CA SER A 12 -19.50 22.54 -3.42
C SER A 12 -21.01 22.75 -3.37
N CYS A 13 -21.80 22.07 -4.23
CA CYS A 13 -23.23 22.36 -4.36
C CYS A 13 -24.16 21.18 -4.00
N GLY A 14 -23.62 20.01 -3.69
CA GLY A 14 -24.37 18.82 -3.29
C GLY A 14 -25.29 18.22 -4.36
N LYS A 15 -25.23 18.71 -5.61
CA LYS A 15 -26.00 18.17 -6.74
C LYS A 15 -25.34 16.90 -7.27
N LYS A 16 -26.15 15.97 -7.78
CA LYS A 16 -25.64 14.78 -8.46
C LYS A 16 -24.80 15.21 -9.66
N ILE A 17 -23.66 14.57 -9.81
CA ILE A 17 -22.75 14.74 -10.92
C ILE A 17 -22.56 13.39 -11.62
N ALA A 18 -22.22 13.43 -12.90
CA ALA A 18 -21.77 12.24 -13.61
C ALA A 18 -20.38 11.82 -13.08
N GLU A 19 -19.98 10.58 -13.33
CA GLU A 19 -18.74 10.01 -12.77
C GLU A 19 -17.46 10.58 -13.42
N ASP A 20 -17.59 11.52 -14.37
CA ASP A 20 -16.55 11.96 -15.31
C ASP A 20 -16.48 13.49 -15.54
N VAL A 21 -16.99 14.31 -14.61
CA VAL A 21 -16.94 15.78 -14.75
C VAL A 21 -15.80 16.40 -13.95
N SER A 22 -14.91 17.12 -14.64
CA SER A 22 -13.82 17.93 -14.03
C SER A 22 -14.31 19.26 -13.45
N LEU A 23 -15.42 19.79 -13.99
CA LEU A 23 -16.10 20.97 -13.48
C LEU A 23 -17.52 20.58 -13.12
N CYS A 24 -17.97 20.93 -11.92
CA CYS A 24 -19.35 20.68 -11.58
C CYS A 24 -20.29 21.46 -12.52
N PRO A 25 -21.18 20.80 -13.27
CA PRO A 25 -22.05 21.47 -14.24
C PRO A 25 -23.11 22.37 -13.57
N HIS A 26 -23.25 22.30 -12.24
CA HIS A 26 -24.22 23.07 -11.48
C HIS A 26 -23.63 24.34 -10.85
N CYS A 27 -22.35 24.32 -10.46
CA CYS A 27 -21.74 25.44 -9.73
C CYS A 27 -20.36 25.85 -10.25
N GLY A 28 -19.81 25.15 -11.24
CA GLY A 28 -18.54 25.48 -11.89
C GLY A 28 -17.30 25.28 -11.04
N ILE A 29 -17.39 24.59 -9.89
CA ILE A 29 -16.20 24.27 -9.11
C ILE A 29 -15.36 23.23 -9.86
N ASP A 30 -14.05 23.43 -9.86
CA ASP A 30 -13.06 22.46 -10.30
C ASP A 30 -13.03 21.30 -9.30
N LEU A 31 -13.42 20.11 -9.75
CA LEU A 31 -13.50 18.89 -8.96
C LEU A 31 -12.13 18.19 -8.84
N ASP A 32 -11.16 18.62 -9.65
CA ASP A 32 -9.80 18.07 -9.72
C ASP A 32 -8.78 18.90 -8.92
N ALA A 33 -9.17 20.09 -8.46
CA ALA A 33 -8.32 20.97 -7.67
C ALA A 33 -8.15 20.44 -6.22
N PRO A 34 -6.91 20.32 -5.70
CA PRO A 34 -6.69 19.95 -4.31
C PRO A 34 -7.21 21.06 -3.38
N LEU A 35 -8.29 20.76 -2.67
CA LEU A 35 -8.90 21.68 -1.72
C LEU A 35 -7.91 22.03 -0.60
N GLY A 36 -7.72 23.32 -0.32
CA GLY A 36 -6.96 23.75 0.85
C GLY A 36 -7.65 23.35 2.16
N ASP A 37 -6.91 23.27 3.28
CA ASP A 37 -7.45 22.84 4.57
C ASP A 37 -8.72 23.62 4.97
N ILE A 38 -8.68 24.94 4.84
CA ILE A 38 -9.81 25.84 5.16
C ILE A 38 -11.05 25.50 4.30
N GLU A 39 -10.83 25.18 3.03
CA GLU A 39 -11.89 24.86 2.09
C GLU A 39 -12.51 23.51 2.39
N ARG A 40 -11.68 22.50 2.72
CA ARG A 40 -12.16 21.19 3.21
C ARG A 40 -13.01 21.33 4.46
N ARG A 41 -12.55 22.10 5.47
CA ARG A 41 -13.32 22.35 6.70
C ARG A 41 -14.66 23.01 6.42
N THR A 42 -14.66 23.98 5.50
CA THR A 42 -15.87 24.72 5.12
C THR A 42 -16.88 23.80 4.44
N ILE A 43 -16.43 22.96 3.51
CA ILE A 43 -17.28 21.98 2.81
C ILE A 43 -17.81 20.93 3.80
N ALA A 44 -16.95 20.37 4.65
CA ALA A 44 -17.35 19.38 5.65
C ALA A 44 -18.45 19.92 6.58
N LYS A 45 -18.27 21.16 7.07
CA LYS A 45 -19.26 21.86 7.89
C LYS A 45 -20.59 22.03 7.17
N GLN A 46 -20.58 22.45 5.90
CA GLN A 46 -21.82 22.61 5.12
C GLN A 46 -22.61 21.31 5.00
N TYR A 47 -21.92 20.19 4.76
CA TYR A 47 -22.54 18.88 4.69
C TYR A 47 -23.08 18.42 6.04
N SER A 48 -22.33 18.62 7.12
CA SER A 48 -22.79 18.31 8.48
C SER A 48 -24.03 19.12 8.86
N ASP A 49 -24.03 20.44 8.62
CA ASP A 49 -25.18 21.32 8.93
C ASP A 49 -26.43 20.90 8.14
N LYS A 50 -26.24 20.47 6.89
CA LYS A 50 -27.32 19.95 6.05
C LYS A 50 -27.82 18.59 6.55
N ALA A 51 -26.93 17.70 6.96
CA ALA A 51 -27.27 16.41 7.54
C ALA A 51 -28.11 16.60 8.81
N GLN A 52 -27.65 17.43 9.74
CA GLN A 52 -28.35 17.79 10.97
C GLN A 52 -29.75 18.33 10.69
N LYS A 53 -29.85 19.33 9.81
CA LYS A 53 -31.15 19.92 9.44
C LYS A 53 -32.10 18.91 8.80
N THR A 54 -31.57 17.92 8.09
CA THR A 54 -32.37 16.85 7.46
C THR A 54 -32.83 15.83 8.49
N TYR A 55 -31.95 15.48 9.42
CA TYR A 55 -32.23 14.63 10.58
C TYR A 55 -33.33 15.24 11.46
N ASP A 56 -33.20 16.52 11.85
CA ASP A 56 -34.16 17.23 12.71
C ASP A 56 -35.58 17.29 12.11
N LYS A 57 -35.69 17.24 10.77
CA LYS A 57 -36.98 17.26 10.06
C LYS A 57 -37.67 15.90 10.00
N GLY A 58 -37.00 14.81 10.39
CA GLY A 58 -37.54 13.45 10.49
C GLY A 58 -38.04 12.81 9.19
N ARG A 59 -37.89 13.48 8.04
CA ARG A 59 -38.54 13.09 6.77
C ARG A 59 -37.65 12.33 5.79
N ASN A 60 -36.33 12.32 5.99
CA ASN A 60 -35.40 11.62 5.09
C ASN A 60 -34.05 11.28 5.76
N VAL A 61 -34.09 10.45 6.80
CA VAL A 61 -32.91 10.12 7.61
C VAL A 61 -31.81 9.40 6.78
N LYS A 62 -32.19 8.66 5.73
CA LYS A 62 -31.23 8.07 4.78
C LYS A 62 -30.46 9.13 3.97
N SER A 63 -31.10 10.24 3.60
CA SER A 63 -30.39 11.35 2.95
C SER A 63 -29.48 12.09 3.92
N ALA A 64 -29.84 12.18 5.20
CA ALA A 64 -28.98 12.74 6.23
C ALA A 64 -27.70 11.89 6.40
N LEU A 65 -27.83 10.56 6.35
CA LEU A 65 -26.68 9.65 6.42
C LEU A 65 -25.68 9.90 5.28
N GLY A 66 -26.17 10.04 4.05
CA GLY A 66 -25.29 10.35 2.92
C GLY A 66 -24.61 11.71 3.03
N ASP A 67 -25.29 12.73 3.59
CA ASP A 67 -24.69 14.05 3.81
C ASP A 67 -23.63 14.02 4.93
N ILE A 68 -23.85 13.28 6.04
CA ILE A 68 -22.84 13.18 7.11
C ILE A 68 -21.63 12.32 6.72
N ASP A 69 -21.83 11.27 5.92
CA ASP A 69 -20.73 10.46 5.39
C ASP A 69 -19.80 11.32 4.50
N LEU A 70 -20.36 12.24 3.71
CA LEU A 70 -19.59 13.21 2.93
C LEU A 70 -18.82 14.18 3.84
N ALA A 71 -19.43 14.67 4.92
CA ALA A 71 -18.73 15.54 5.86
C ALA A 71 -17.49 14.85 6.48
N ILE A 72 -17.63 13.58 6.88
CA ILE A 72 -16.53 12.76 7.43
C ILE A 72 -15.46 12.47 6.37
N GLN A 73 -15.82 12.33 5.09
CA GLN A 73 -14.84 12.18 4.02
C GLN A 73 -13.90 13.39 3.91
N PHE A 74 -14.41 14.60 4.15
CA PHE A 74 -13.61 15.84 4.12
C PHE A 74 -12.88 16.12 5.45
N GLU A 75 -13.47 15.74 6.58
CA GLU A 75 -12.86 15.86 7.91
C GLU A 75 -13.07 14.58 8.73
N PRO A 76 -12.20 13.56 8.54
CA PRO A 76 -12.38 12.26 9.17
C PRO A 76 -12.15 12.27 10.69
N GLU A 77 -11.44 13.28 11.20
CA GLU A 77 -11.09 13.41 12.62
C GLU A 77 -12.08 14.27 13.43
N SER A 78 -13.23 14.62 12.85
CA SER A 78 -14.28 15.39 13.55
C SER A 78 -15.14 14.49 14.42
N ALA A 79 -14.93 14.56 15.74
CA ALA A 79 -15.70 13.79 16.72
C ALA A 79 -17.20 14.10 16.66
N GLU A 80 -17.56 15.36 16.42
CA GLU A 80 -18.95 15.82 16.30
C GLU A 80 -19.65 15.17 15.09
N PHE A 81 -18.93 14.95 13.98
CA PHE A 81 -19.51 14.32 12.79
C PHE A 81 -19.77 12.83 13.01
N HIS A 82 -18.86 12.12 13.69
CA HIS A 82 -19.07 10.73 14.07
C HIS A 82 -20.22 10.58 15.08
N ASN A 83 -20.37 11.52 16.03
CA ASN A 83 -21.51 11.54 16.93
C ASN A 83 -22.84 11.75 16.18
N LEU A 84 -22.90 12.74 15.28
CA LEU A 84 -24.10 12.98 14.45
C LEU A 84 -24.43 11.78 13.54
N ARG A 85 -23.41 11.12 12.99
CA ARG A 85 -23.59 9.89 12.21
C ARG A 85 -24.21 8.78 13.07
N GLY A 86 -23.75 8.62 14.31
CA GLY A 86 -24.36 7.69 15.27
C GLY A 86 -25.84 7.98 15.50
N LEU A 87 -26.20 9.23 15.76
CA LEU A 87 -27.59 9.64 15.97
C LEU A 87 -28.49 9.33 14.76
N ILE A 88 -27.96 9.56 13.55
CA ILE A 88 -28.66 9.28 12.30
C ILE A 88 -28.85 7.77 12.09
N LEU A 89 -27.83 6.96 12.38
CA LEU A 89 -27.88 5.50 12.25
C LEU A 89 -28.84 4.86 13.24
N ASP A 90 -28.84 5.32 14.48
CA ASP A 90 -29.71 4.81 15.52
C ASP A 90 -31.19 5.10 15.18
N ALA A 91 -31.48 6.31 14.69
CA ALA A 91 -32.82 6.68 14.23
C ALA A 91 -33.34 5.86 13.03
N ILE A 92 -32.47 5.17 12.28
CA ILE A 92 -32.88 4.23 11.22
C ILE A 92 -32.83 2.77 11.64
N GLY A 93 -32.65 2.49 12.94
CA GLY A 93 -32.63 1.15 13.53
C GLY A 93 -31.34 0.38 13.25
N LYS A 94 -30.25 1.07 12.93
CA LYS A 94 -28.91 0.49 12.77
C LYS A 94 -28.07 0.75 14.03
N THR A 95 -28.60 0.35 15.18
CA THR A 95 -28.00 0.62 16.49
C THR A 95 -26.57 0.09 16.61
N ASP A 96 -26.26 -1.05 16.01
CA ASP A 96 -24.90 -1.63 15.98
C ASP A 96 -23.90 -0.72 15.26
N ASP A 97 -24.29 -0.19 14.10
CA ASP A 97 -23.48 0.77 13.33
C ASP A 97 -23.35 2.11 14.08
N ALA A 98 -24.40 2.49 14.84
CA ALA A 98 -24.42 3.69 15.65
C ALA A 98 -23.44 3.62 16.83
N ILE A 99 -23.42 2.51 17.57
CA ILE A 99 -22.48 2.23 18.68
C ILE A 99 -21.02 2.42 18.21
N ASN A 100 -20.67 1.88 17.05
CA ASN A 100 -19.34 2.05 16.47
C ASN A 100 -19.01 3.52 16.18
N SER A 101 -20.00 4.29 15.68
CA SER A 101 -19.82 5.71 15.38
C SER A 101 -19.64 6.54 16.66
N TYR A 102 -20.37 6.22 17.73
CA TYR A 102 -20.18 6.87 19.03
C TYR A 102 -18.84 6.53 19.67
N HIS A 103 -18.38 5.28 19.58
CA HIS A 103 -17.03 4.92 20.02
C HIS A 103 -15.94 5.70 19.30
N GLU A 104 -16.07 5.89 17.98
CA GLU A 104 -15.12 6.68 17.21
C GLU A 104 -15.15 8.17 17.63
N ALA A 105 -16.34 8.72 17.85
CA ALA A 105 -16.49 10.08 18.40
C ALA A 105 -15.80 10.24 19.76
N ILE A 106 -15.96 9.27 20.68
CA ILE A 106 -15.33 9.27 22.00
C ILE A 106 -13.81 9.05 21.88
N ARG A 107 -13.34 8.24 20.92
CA ARG A 107 -11.91 8.03 20.66
C ARG A 107 -11.24 9.34 20.21
N LEU A 108 -11.90 10.07 19.32
CA LEU A 108 -11.43 11.36 18.79
C LEU A 108 -11.52 12.48 19.83
N ASN A 109 -12.62 12.55 20.59
CA ASN A 109 -12.80 13.49 21.68
C ASN A 109 -13.36 12.78 22.93
N PRO A 110 -12.50 12.33 23.85
CA PRO A 110 -12.91 11.68 25.08
C PRO A 110 -13.76 12.55 26.04
N ASN A 111 -13.85 13.86 25.80
CA ASN A 111 -14.64 14.80 26.60
C ASN A 111 -15.99 15.16 25.94
N LEU A 112 -16.35 14.53 24.82
CA LEU A 112 -17.63 14.74 24.16
C LEU A 112 -18.75 13.99 24.91
N GLU A 113 -19.29 14.63 25.94
CA GLU A 113 -20.28 14.02 26.84
C GLU A 113 -21.56 13.57 26.11
N ASP A 114 -21.99 14.30 25.07
CA ASP A 114 -23.13 13.92 24.24
C ASP A 114 -22.92 12.54 23.59
N ALA A 115 -21.72 12.25 23.08
CA ALA A 115 -21.41 10.97 22.46
C ALA A 115 -21.41 9.80 23.47
N LYS A 116 -20.98 10.05 24.71
CA LYS A 116 -21.05 9.06 25.79
C LYS A 116 -22.49 8.76 26.19
N ALA A 117 -23.31 9.81 26.33
CA ALA A 117 -24.73 9.65 26.64
C ALA A 117 -25.45 8.85 25.54
N ASN A 118 -25.22 9.23 24.27
CA ASN A 118 -25.81 8.54 23.13
C ASN A 118 -25.35 7.07 23.02
N LEU A 119 -24.09 6.77 23.35
CA LEU A 119 -23.58 5.39 23.40
C LEU A 119 -24.31 4.56 24.45
N ILE A 120 -24.47 5.10 25.67
CA ILE A 120 -25.15 4.39 26.77
C ILE A 120 -26.59 4.07 26.39
N ASP A 121 -27.29 5.02 25.78
CA ASP A 121 -28.67 4.83 25.34
C ASP A 121 -28.75 3.73 24.25
N ALA A 122 -27.86 3.78 23.25
CA ALA A 122 -27.80 2.80 22.17
C ALA A 122 -27.45 1.38 22.68
N GLU A 123 -26.49 1.26 23.61
CA GLU A 123 -26.12 -0.03 24.22
C GLU A 123 -27.26 -0.63 25.05
N SER A 124 -28.02 0.21 25.77
CA SER A 124 -29.19 -0.21 26.52
C SER A 124 -30.26 -0.77 25.58
N ASP A 125 -30.56 -0.06 24.50
CA ASP A 125 -31.56 -0.48 23.51
C ASP A 125 -31.16 -1.77 22.80
N PHE A 126 -29.90 -1.89 22.39
CA PHE A 126 -29.34 -3.11 21.81
C PHE A 126 -29.45 -4.32 22.75
N SER A 127 -29.14 -4.12 24.03
CA SER A 127 -29.26 -5.17 25.07
C SER A 127 -30.71 -5.58 25.34
N ASN A 128 -31.64 -4.63 25.34
CA ASN A 128 -33.07 -4.89 25.54
C ASN A 128 -33.68 -5.65 24.35
N GLU A 129 -33.31 -5.30 23.12
CA GLU A 129 -33.78 -6.00 21.93
C GLU A 129 -33.23 -7.44 21.88
N SER A 130 -31.97 -7.61 22.25
CA SER A 130 -31.32 -8.92 22.38
C SER A 130 -31.99 -9.78 23.45
N ARG A 131 -32.30 -9.22 24.62
CA ARG A 131 -33.06 -9.92 25.69
C ARG A 131 -34.46 -10.33 25.26
N LYS A 132 -35.17 -9.48 24.50
CA LYS A 132 -36.51 -9.79 23.98
C LYS A 132 -36.46 -10.95 22.99
N LYS A 133 -35.46 -10.99 22.10
CA LYS A 133 -35.19 -12.11 21.18
C LYS A 133 -34.87 -13.41 21.93
N LEU A 134 -34.13 -13.36 23.03
CA LEU A 134 -33.86 -14.52 23.89
C LEU A 134 -35.08 -14.98 24.70
N SER A 135 -35.95 -14.07 25.15
CA SER A 135 -37.14 -14.43 25.93
C SER A 135 -38.17 -15.22 25.12
N ASN A 136 -38.28 -14.93 23.82
CA ASN A 136 -39.23 -15.57 22.90
C ASN A 136 -38.85 -17.00 22.49
N SER A 137 -37.62 -17.47 22.78
CA SER A 137 -37.11 -18.77 22.33
C SER A 137 -37.09 -19.87 23.40
N SER A 138 -37.60 -19.62 24.61
CA SER A 138 -37.36 -20.51 25.76
C SER A 138 -38.62 -21.10 26.40
N THR A 139 -39.10 -22.22 25.84
CA THR A 139 -39.85 -23.24 26.60
C THR A 139 -38.99 -24.51 26.73
N GLN A 140 -38.31 -24.61 27.88
CA GLN A 140 -38.11 -25.81 28.71
C GLN A 140 -37.45 -27.09 28.12
N GLN A 141 -36.10 -27.19 28.09
CA GLN A 141 -35.36 -28.47 28.37
C GLN A 141 -33.80 -28.43 28.41
N ASP A 142 -33.17 -27.26 28.50
CA ASP A 142 -31.84 -27.08 27.90
C ASP A 142 -30.82 -26.55 28.94
N ILE A 143 -30.13 -27.42 29.70
CA ILE A 143 -29.03 -26.99 30.60
C ILE A 143 -27.77 -27.83 30.37
N LEU A 144 -27.90 -29.15 30.20
CA LEU A 144 -26.75 -30.03 29.96
C LEU A 144 -26.25 -29.98 28.50
N SER A 145 -27.17 -29.78 27.54
CA SER A 145 -26.85 -29.41 26.15
C SER A 145 -26.21 -28.03 26.03
N LYS A 146 -26.58 -27.06 26.89
CA LYS A 146 -26.11 -25.67 26.81
C LYS A 146 -24.64 -25.46 27.14
N ILE A 147 -24.01 -26.32 27.94
CA ILE A 147 -22.57 -26.19 28.22
C ILE A 147 -21.77 -26.67 27.00
N ALA A 148 -22.15 -27.80 26.40
CA ALA A 148 -21.54 -28.30 25.17
C ALA A 148 -21.81 -27.37 23.97
N ILE A 149 -23.04 -26.87 23.82
CA ILE A 149 -23.40 -25.87 22.81
C ILE A 149 -22.71 -24.54 23.10
N GLY A 150 -22.54 -24.14 24.36
CA GLY A 150 -21.88 -22.88 24.75
C GLY A 150 -20.42 -22.83 24.33
N VAL A 151 -19.69 -23.94 24.47
CA VAL A 151 -18.30 -24.04 23.98
C VAL A 151 -18.26 -24.07 22.46
N ILE A 152 -19.16 -24.80 21.80
CA ILE A 152 -19.25 -24.85 20.33
C ILE A 152 -19.68 -23.50 19.75
N SER A 153 -20.61 -22.79 20.38
CA SER A 153 -21.11 -21.49 19.94
C SER A 153 -20.12 -20.37 20.23
N ALA A 154 -19.37 -20.40 21.34
CA ALA A 154 -18.25 -19.50 21.55
C ALA A 154 -17.15 -19.72 20.49
N LEU A 155 -16.82 -20.97 20.15
CA LEU A 155 -15.88 -21.28 19.06
C LEU A 155 -16.42 -20.86 17.69
N VAL A 156 -17.72 -21.05 17.42
CA VAL A 156 -18.37 -20.62 16.17
C VAL A 156 -18.46 -19.10 16.10
N ILE A 157 -18.72 -18.39 17.19
CA ILE A 157 -18.73 -16.92 17.26
C ILE A 157 -17.32 -16.37 17.11
N ILE A 158 -16.31 -16.99 17.72
CA ILE A 158 -14.90 -16.61 17.49
C ILE A 158 -14.54 -16.87 16.02
N CYS A 159 -14.93 -18.01 15.44
CA CYS A 159 -14.77 -18.29 14.01
C CYS A 159 -15.60 -17.38 13.09
N PHE A 160 -16.75 -16.87 13.55
CA PHE A 160 -17.60 -15.93 12.82
C PHE A 160 -17.07 -14.50 12.93
N ILE A 161 -16.54 -14.08 14.07
CA ILE A 161 -15.91 -12.76 14.26
C ILE A 161 -14.57 -12.74 13.54
N SER A 162 -13.75 -13.78 13.66
CA SER A 162 -12.52 -13.93 12.88
C SER A 162 -12.83 -14.12 11.39
N GLY A 163 -13.92 -14.83 11.07
CA GLY A 163 -14.38 -15.07 9.70
C GLY A 163 -14.97 -13.83 9.02
N ILE A 164 -15.71 -12.98 9.74
CA ILE A 164 -16.24 -11.69 9.27
C ILE A 164 -15.10 -10.68 9.16
N GLY A 165 -14.16 -10.65 10.11
CA GLY A 165 -12.93 -9.86 10.00
C GLY A 165 -12.07 -10.26 8.80
N LEU A 166 -11.90 -11.58 8.57
CA LEU A 166 -11.29 -12.10 7.35
C LEU A 166 -12.11 -11.69 6.12
N LEU A 167 -13.43 -11.88 6.11
CA LEU A 167 -14.30 -11.51 4.98
C LEU A 167 -14.30 -10.00 4.70
N TYR A 168 -14.03 -9.14 5.68
CA TYR A 168 -13.93 -7.70 5.47
C TYR A 168 -12.60 -7.31 4.82
N VAL A 169 -11.48 -7.86 5.31
CA VAL A 169 -10.14 -7.63 4.74
C VAL A 169 -10.00 -8.33 3.38
N PHE A 170 -10.25 -9.64 3.31
CA PHE A 170 -10.27 -10.41 2.06
C PHE A 170 -11.34 -9.90 1.10
N GLY A 171 -12.51 -9.50 1.59
CA GLY A 171 -13.58 -8.96 0.75
C GLY A 171 -13.18 -7.66 0.07
N ARG A 172 -12.46 -6.78 0.77
CA ARG A 172 -11.95 -5.52 0.21
C ARG A 172 -10.85 -5.77 -0.83
N ASP A 173 -9.98 -6.74 -0.57
CA ASP A 173 -8.86 -7.10 -1.45
C ASP A 173 -9.33 -7.77 -2.75
N TYR A 174 -10.44 -8.53 -2.69
CA TYR A 174 -10.98 -9.24 -3.85
C TYR A 174 -12.11 -8.48 -4.58
N PHE A 175 -12.97 -7.76 -3.86
CA PHE A 175 -14.21 -7.17 -4.40
C PHE A 175 -14.30 -5.65 -4.29
N GLY A 176 -13.30 -4.97 -3.72
CA GLY A 176 -13.24 -3.50 -3.67
C GLY A 176 -12.98 -2.87 -5.05
N PRO A 177 -13.26 -1.56 -5.21
CA PRO A 177 -12.89 -0.82 -6.42
C PRO A 177 -11.39 -0.95 -6.69
N LYS A 178 -11.02 -1.16 -7.95
CA LYS A 178 -9.64 -1.32 -8.39
C LYS A 178 -9.28 -0.21 -9.36
N ILE A 179 -8.06 0.30 -9.22
CA ILE A 179 -7.44 1.26 -10.11
C ILE A 179 -6.37 0.56 -10.94
N SER A 180 -6.14 1.05 -12.15
CA SER A 180 -5.17 0.48 -13.08
C SER A 180 -3.84 1.21 -12.94
N ILE A 181 -2.78 0.48 -12.65
CA ILE A 181 -1.41 0.94 -12.82
C ILE A 181 -0.97 0.51 -14.21
N VAL A 182 -0.54 1.46 -15.04
CA VAL A 182 -0.10 1.19 -16.42
C VAL A 182 1.34 1.61 -16.56
N PHE A 183 2.21 0.67 -16.90
CA PHE A 183 3.60 0.93 -17.22
C PHE A 183 3.84 0.80 -18.72
N GLU A 184 4.71 1.67 -19.24
CA GLU A 184 5.26 1.58 -20.57
C GLU A 184 6.78 1.38 -20.50
N PRO A 185 7.39 0.69 -21.48
CA PRO A 185 8.83 0.71 -21.65
C PRO A 185 9.37 2.15 -21.76
N ASP A 186 10.46 2.44 -21.07
CA ASP A 186 11.13 3.74 -21.18
C ASP A 186 12.10 3.76 -22.37
N TYR A 187 11.55 4.04 -23.55
CA TYR A 187 12.29 4.17 -24.82
C TYR A 187 13.35 5.27 -24.85
N SER A 188 13.46 6.13 -23.83
CA SER A 188 14.60 7.04 -23.71
C SER A 188 15.91 6.29 -23.39
N GLN A 189 15.81 5.07 -22.85
CA GLN A 189 16.95 4.27 -22.39
C GLN A 189 17.12 2.96 -23.16
N ILE A 190 16.17 2.57 -24.01
CA ILE A 190 16.16 1.28 -24.72
C ILE A 190 16.05 1.46 -26.24
N SER A 191 16.67 0.56 -27.00
CA SER A 191 16.71 0.64 -28.48
C SER A 191 15.53 -0.10 -29.12
N ALA A 192 15.28 -1.31 -28.64
CA ALA A 192 14.25 -2.22 -29.11
C ALA A 192 14.01 -3.26 -28.02
N ILE A 193 12.79 -3.79 -27.95
CA ILE A 193 12.41 -4.82 -26.99
C ILE A 193 11.63 -5.90 -27.73
N ASP A 194 11.80 -7.14 -27.27
CA ASP A 194 10.96 -8.25 -27.68
C ASP A 194 9.81 -8.43 -26.67
N SER A 195 8.79 -9.21 -27.05
CA SER A 195 7.65 -9.50 -26.17
C SER A 195 8.06 -10.24 -24.89
N SER A 196 9.14 -11.04 -24.94
CA SER A 196 9.64 -11.79 -23.79
C SER A 196 10.19 -10.86 -22.70
N ALA A 197 10.83 -9.75 -23.07
CA ALA A 197 11.33 -8.74 -22.15
C ALA A 197 10.19 -8.09 -21.36
N LEU A 198 9.08 -7.76 -22.03
CA LEU A 198 7.89 -7.21 -21.39
C LEU A 198 7.25 -8.21 -20.43
N GLU A 199 7.03 -9.45 -20.88
CA GLU A 199 6.41 -10.50 -20.08
C GLU A 199 7.22 -10.80 -18.83
N LYS A 200 8.55 -10.92 -18.97
CA LYS A 200 9.47 -11.13 -17.85
C LYS A 200 9.47 -9.94 -16.88
N THR A 201 9.38 -8.72 -17.40
CA THR A 201 9.24 -7.52 -16.56
C THR A 201 7.94 -7.55 -15.75
N ALA A 202 6.82 -7.92 -16.37
CA ALA A 202 5.53 -8.06 -15.69
C ALA A 202 5.55 -9.16 -14.60
N GLU A 203 6.20 -10.30 -14.87
CA GLU A 203 6.41 -11.38 -13.90
C GLU A 203 7.22 -10.91 -12.68
N ILE A 204 8.30 -10.15 -12.91
CA ILE A 204 9.14 -9.63 -11.83
C ILE A 204 8.38 -8.58 -11.00
N LEU A 205 7.62 -7.68 -11.63
CA LEU A 205 6.76 -6.74 -10.91
C LEU A 205 5.73 -7.47 -10.04
N THR A 206 5.12 -8.54 -10.57
CA THR A 206 4.19 -9.41 -9.82
C THR A 206 4.89 -10.05 -8.62
N THR A 207 6.10 -10.57 -8.81
CA THR A 207 6.89 -11.17 -7.72
C THR A 207 7.24 -10.14 -6.64
N ARG A 208 7.62 -8.92 -7.04
CA ARG A 208 7.97 -7.84 -6.10
C ARG A 208 6.77 -7.37 -5.29
N VAL A 209 5.61 -7.18 -5.93
CA VAL A 209 4.40 -6.77 -5.20
C VAL A 209 3.91 -7.87 -4.26
N HIS A 210 4.07 -9.15 -4.62
CA HIS A 210 3.80 -10.26 -3.72
C HIS A 210 4.77 -10.29 -2.52
N ASN A 211 6.06 -10.02 -2.73
CA ASN A 211 7.05 -9.94 -1.66
C ASN A 211 6.82 -8.76 -0.69
N LEU A 212 6.07 -7.74 -1.13
CA LEU A 212 5.56 -6.65 -0.29
C LEU A 212 4.30 -7.03 0.52
N GLY A 213 3.76 -8.23 0.32
CA GLY A 213 2.57 -8.75 1.02
C GLY A 213 1.26 -8.67 0.22
N TYR A 214 1.29 -8.18 -1.02
CA TYR A 214 0.09 -8.01 -1.85
C TYR A 214 -0.12 -9.20 -2.79
N SER A 215 -0.46 -10.37 -2.26
CA SER A 215 -0.54 -11.64 -3.01
C SER A 215 -1.64 -11.73 -4.09
N ASN A 216 -2.52 -10.74 -4.18
CA ASN A 216 -3.65 -10.67 -5.09
C ASN A 216 -3.45 -9.67 -6.25
N ILE A 217 -2.28 -9.03 -6.33
CA ILE A 217 -1.93 -8.07 -7.37
C ILE A 217 -1.00 -8.74 -8.39
N SER A 218 -1.44 -8.79 -9.64
CA SER A 218 -0.63 -9.27 -10.76
C SER A 218 -0.50 -8.20 -11.83
N PHE A 219 0.64 -8.19 -12.49
CA PHE A 219 0.92 -7.37 -13.66
C PHE A 219 0.90 -8.26 -14.91
N ILE A 220 0.19 -7.81 -15.95
CA ILE A 220 0.07 -8.53 -17.22
C ILE A 220 0.39 -7.60 -18.39
N VAL A 221 0.90 -8.17 -19.47
CA VAL A 221 1.12 -7.43 -20.72
C VAL A 221 -0.21 -7.33 -21.48
N ASN A 222 -0.53 -6.15 -21.99
CA ASN A 222 -1.67 -5.91 -22.87
C ASN A 222 -1.25 -5.83 -24.35
N ASP A 223 -2.24 -5.78 -25.25
CA ASP A 223 -2.02 -5.72 -26.70
C ASP A 223 -1.28 -4.44 -27.17
N ASN A 224 -1.24 -3.40 -26.34
CA ASN A 224 -0.57 -2.12 -26.63
C ASN A 224 0.89 -2.10 -26.17
N SER A 225 1.49 -3.26 -25.83
CA SER A 225 2.84 -3.33 -25.25
C SER A 225 2.98 -2.51 -23.97
N GLN A 226 1.93 -2.49 -23.15
CA GLN A 226 1.92 -1.90 -21.82
C GLN A 226 1.79 -3.01 -20.78
N ILE A 227 2.31 -2.77 -19.59
CA ILE A 227 2.16 -3.66 -18.44
C ILE A 227 1.09 -3.06 -17.53
N ILE A 228 -0.01 -3.78 -17.33
CA ILE A 228 -1.15 -3.33 -16.52
C ILE A 228 -1.26 -4.17 -15.25
N GLY A 229 -1.33 -3.50 -14.11
CA GLY A 229 -1.69 -4.09 -12.82
C GLY A 229 -3.00 -3.51 -12.31
N LYS A 230 -3.92 -4.36 -11.81
CA LYS A 230 -5.14 -3.90 -11.14
C LYS A 230 -4.95 -3.94 -9.63
N VAL A 231 -4.99 -2.78 -9.01
CA VAL A 231 -4.66 -2.59 -7.60
C VAL A 231 -5.90 -2.10 -6.85
N PRO A 232 -6.24 -2.65 -5.67
CA PRO A 232 -7.29 -2.09 -4.83
C PRO A 232 -7.10 -0.58 -4.56
N SER A 233 -8.16 0.22 -4.70
CA SER A 233 -8.07 1.69 -4.68
C SER A 233 -7.66 2.30 -3.34
N TYR A 234 -7.67 1.52 -2.26
CA TYR A 234 -7.20 1.95 -0.95
C TYR A 234 -5.68 1.89 -0.81
N ILE A 235 -4.97 1.22 -1.74
CA ILE A 235 -3.52 1.13 -1.74
C ILE A 235 -2.96 2.42 -2.31
N ASP A 236 -1.97 3.00 -1.63
CA ASP A 236 -1.18 4.11 -2.16
C ASP A 236 -0.36 3.62 -3.35
N THR A 237 -0.86 3.90 -4.56
CA THR A 237 -0.21 3.49 -5.80
C THR A 237 1.10 4.20 -6.04
N LYS A 238 1.28 5.41 -5.52
CA LYS A 238 2.55 6.13 -5.65
C LYS A 238 3.63 5.41 -4.87
N SER A 239 3.37 5.15 -3.59
CA SER A 239 4.31 4.40 -2.73
C SER A 239 4.57 2.99 -3.26
N LEU A 240 3.53 2.30 -3.76
CA LEU A 240 3.69 0.97 -4.35
C LEU A 240 4.58 1.01 -5.60
N VAL A 241 4.33 1.93 -6.53
CA VAL A 241 5.10 2.07 -7.78
C VAL A 241 6.56 2.37 -7.45
N GLU A 242 6.83 3.32 -6.57
CA GLU A 242 8.18 3.69 -6.14
C GLU A 242 8.99 2.49 -5.62
N LYS A 243 8.33 1.52 -4.98
CA LYS A 243 8.98 0.32 -4.42
C LYS A 243 9.20 -0.81 -5.42
N ILE A 244 8.35 -0.95 -6.44
CA ILE A 244 8.40 -2.09 -7.36
C ILE A 244 9.06 -1.78 -8.71
N SER A 245 8.98 -0.52 -9.18
CA SER A 245 9.42 -0.12 -10.52
C SER A 245 10.92 0.18 -10.72
N PRO A 246 11.78 0.35 -9.69
CA PRO A 246 13.23 0.47 -9.91
C PRO A 246 13.79 -0.73 -10.68
N ILE A 247 14.88 -0.59 -11.43
CA ILE A 247 15.47 -1.75 -12.12
C ILE A 247 15.95 -2.78 -11.09
N GLY A 248 16.64 -2.31 -10.05
CA GLY A 248 17.11 -3.15 -8.95
C GLY A 248 18.33 -3.99 -9.31
N LEU A 249 19.17 -3.53 -10.23
CA LEU A 249 20.45 -4.15 -10.59
C LEU A 249 21.51 -3.78 -9.55
N LEU A 250 21.82 -4.71 -8.65
CA LEU A 250 22.94 -4.63 -7.74
C LEU A 250 24.19 -5.20 -8.41
N GLU A 251 25.29 -4.47 -8.34
CA GLU A 251 26.60 -4.87 -8.85
C GLU A 251 27.66 -4.67 -7.77
N PHE A 252 28.50 -5.69 -7.58
CA PHE A 252 29.80 -5.54 -6.93
C PHE A 252 30.82 -5.23 -8.02
N VAL A 253 31.48 -4.09 -7.90
CA VAL A 253 32.30 -3.52 -8.96
C VAL A 253 33.73 -3.33 -8.46
N ASP A 254 34.71 -3.72 -9.26
CA ASP A 254 36.12 -3.48 -8.95
C ASP A 254 36.47 -2.02 -9.25
N PHE A 255 36.74 -1.22 -8.21
CA PHE A 255 37.19 0.15 -8.35
C PHE A 255 38.71 0.33 -8.26
N GLY A 256 39.45 -0.75 -8.02
CA GLY A 256 40.89 -0.71 -7.82
C GLY A 256 41.26 0.35 -6.79
N ASN A 257 42.15 1.27 -7.15
CA ASN A 257 42.62 2.32 -6.23
C ASN A 257 41.80 3.63 -6.32
N THR A 258 40.62 3.60 -6.96
CA THR A 258 39.82 4.81 -7.19
C THR A 258 38.63 4.86 -6.22
N PRO A 259 38.62 5.77 -5.23
CA PRO A 259 37.44 5.95 -4.40
C PRO A 259 36.35 6.72 -5.16
N PHE A 260 35.10 6.47 -4.80
CA PHE A 260 33.95 7.23 -5.28
C PHE A 260 33.10 7.76 -4.13
N PRO A 261 32.60 9.00 -4.21
CA PRO A 261 31.53 9.46 -3.34
C PRO A 261 30.26 8.62 -3.52
N GLN A 262 29.52 8.43 -2.43
CA GLN A 262 28.16 7.86 -2.50
C GLN A 262 27.26 8.74 -3.39
N GLY A 263 26.42 8.11 -4.20
CA GLY A 263 25.55 8.79 -5.17
C GLY A 263 26.20 9.05 -6.52
N THR A 264 27.48 8.72 -6.71
CA THR A 264 28.13 8.86 -8.03
C THR A 264 27.51 7.91 -9.03
N VAL A 265 27.16 8.39 -10.23
CA VAL A 265 26.73 7.55 -11.35
C VAL A 265 27.95 7.06 -12.11
N ILE A 266 28.00 5.77 -12.40
CA ILE A 266 29.11 5.13 -13.13
C ILE A 266 28.61 4.27 -14.29
N SER A 267 29.53 3.89 -15.18
CA SER A 267 29.28 2.89 -16.21
C SER A 267 30.05 1.61 -15.88
N THR A 268 29.45 0.44 -16.09
CA THR A 268 30.10 -0.88 -15.88
C THR A 268 30.11 -1.69 -17.17
N ASP A 269 30.87 -2.78 -17.18
CA ASP A 269 30.93 -3.73 -18.28
C ASP A 269 29.82 -4.79 -18.27
N LEU A 270 28.94 -4.78 -17.25
CA LEU A 270 27.76 -5.64 -17.24
C LEU A 270 26.70 -5.05 -18.16
N GLU A 271 26.58 -5.67 -19.32
CA GLU A 271 25.67 -5.23 -20.37
C GLU A 271 24.25 -5.68 -20.12
N ASN A 272 23.29 -4.76 -20.21
CA ASN A 272 21.89 -5.08 -20.40
C ASN A 272 21.57 -4.98 -21.90
N VAL A 273 21.14 -6.09 -22.50
CA VAL A 273 20.88 -6.24 -23.94
C VAL A 273 19.84 -5.24 -24.45
N TYR A 274 18.94 -4.76 -23.58
CA TYR A 274 17.89 -3.82 -23.95
C TYR A 274 18.27 -2.36 -23.74
N ILE A 275 19.25 -2.06 -22.87
CA ILE A 275 19.60 -0.69 -22.49
C ILE A 275 20.69 -0.15 -23.43
N GLN A 276 20.46 1.04 -23.97
CA GLN A 276 21.44 1.78 -24.76
C GLN A 276 22.65 2.13 -23.89
N GLN A 277 23.83 1.62 -24.24
CA GLN A 277 25.08 1.98 -23.58
C GLN A 277 25.78 3.09 -24.35
N THR A 278 26.28 4.08 -23.63
CA THR A 278 27.20 5.08 -24.18
C THR A 278 28.58 4.45 -24.40
N THR A 279 29.12 4.59 -25.60
CA THR A 279 30.32 3.85 -26.04
C THR A 279 31.65 4.50 -25.63
N ASP A 280 31.64 5.74 -25.14
CA ASP A 280 32.86 6.56 -24.97
C ASP A 280 33.34 6.73 -23.51
N GLU A 281 32.69 6.09 -22.53
CA GLU A 281 33.07 6.23 -21.13
C GLU A 281 33.86 5.03 -20.57
N LYS A 282 34.71 5.30 -19.58
CA LYS A 282 35.41 4.25 -18.83
C LYS A 282 34.39 3.35 -18.14
N ARG A 283 34.40 2.07 -18.51
CA ARG A 283 33.56 1.04 -17.88
C ARG A 283 34.33 0.34 -16.76
N TRP A 284 33.71 0.24 -15.59
CA TRP A 284 34.24 -0.49 -14.44
C TRP A 284 33.84 -1.96 -14.48
N HIS A 285 34.71 -2.84 -14.00
CA HIS A 285 34.49 -4.28 -14.09
C HIS A 285 33.52 -4.76 -13.02
N THR A 286 32.46 -5.43 -13.44
CA THR A 286 31.48 -6.06 -12.56
C THR A 286 32.00 -7.43 -12.14
N ILE A 287 32.26 -7.58 -10.84
CA ILE A 287 32.72 -8.82 -10.22
C ILE A 287 31.57 -9.83 -10.18
N MET A 288 30.41 -9.38 -9.71
CA MET A 288 29.17 -10.16 -9.65
C MET A 288 27.96 -9.23 -9.51
N ALA A 289 26.79 -9.71 -9.92
CA ALA A 289 25.52 -9.01 -9.73
C ALA A 289 24.55 -9.82 -8.84
N ASN A 290 23.25 -9.50 -8.89
CA ASN A 290 22.21 -10.09 -8.06
C ASN A 290 22.26 -11.63 -8.01
N GLU A 291 22.61 -12.31 -9.10
CA GLU A 291 22.66 -13.78 -9.17
C GLU A 291 23.73 -14.42 -8.26
N GLY A 292 24.69 -13.64 -7.77
CA GLY A 292 25.65 -14.08 -6.78
C GLY A 292 25.11 -14.05 -5.35
N ILE A 293 23.98 -13.39 -5.08
CA ILE A 293 23.34 -13.29 -3.77
C ILE A 293 22.39 -14.48 -3.55
N ASN A 294 22.52 -15.15 -2.40
CA ASN A 294 21.63 -16.21 -1.95
C ASN A 294 20.53 -15.67 -1.03
N GLU A 295 20.91 -14.90 0.00
CA GLU A 295 19.97 -14.26 0.91
C GLU A 295 20.39 -12.83 1.22
N ALA A 296 19.41 -11.98 1.52
CA ALA A 296 19.61 -10.66 2.09
C ALA A 296 18.62 -10.44 3.23
N SER A 297 19.05 -9.79 4.29
CA SER A 297 18.25 -9.50 5.46
C SER A 297 18.68 -8.20 6.13
N MET A 298 17.73 -7.53 6.79
CA MET A 298 18.01 -6.33 7.58
C MET A 298 18.53 -6.74 8.96
N SER A 299 19.53 -6.02 9.45
CA SER A 299 20.06 -6.13 10.82
C SER A 299 20.31 -4.72 11.38
N LYS A 300 20.67 -4.65 12.67
CA LYS A 300 21.15 -3.43 13.31
C LYS A 300 22.58 -3.65 13.82
N ASP A 301 23.41 -2.64 13.72
CA ASP A 301 24.72 -2.62 14.39
C ASP A 301 24.57 -2.38 15.90
N GLU A 302 25.69 -2.39 16.63
CA GLU A 302 25.72 -2.13 18.08
C GLU A 302 25.24 -0.72 18.46
N ALA A 303 25.33 0.23 17.54
CA ALA A 303 24.86 1.60 17.71
C ALA A 303 23.37 1.77 17.34
N GLY A 304 22.72 0.71 16.86
CA GLY A 304 21.31 0.70 16.45
C GLY A 304 21.04 1.18 15.01
N ASN A 305 22.08 1.42 14.21
CA ASN A 305 21.93 1.79 12.80
C ASN A 305 21.55 0.57 11.96
N PHE A 306 20.70 0.78 10.96
CA PHE A 306 20.27 -0.30 10.07
C PHE A 306 21.36 -0.64 9.05
N GLN A 307 21.51 -1.94 8.78
CA GLN A 307 22.47 -2.49 7.82
C GLN A 307 21.87 -3.71 7.12
N ILE A 308 22.38 -4.03 5.94
CA ILE A 308 21.91 -5.16 5.14
C ILE A 308 22.96 -6.26 5.21
N MET A 309 22.59 -7.40 5.79
CA MET A 309 23.39 -8.63 5.77
C MET A 309 23.04 -9.43 4.53
N PHE A 310 24.04 -9.98 3.86
CA PHE A 310 23.81 -10.88 2.73
C PHE A 310 24.68 -12.14 2.82
N SER A 311 24.18 -13.22 2.24
CA SER A 311 24.95 -14.44 1.96
C SER A 311 25.02 -14.67 0.45
N LEU A 312 26.12 -15.26 0.01
CA LEU A 312 26.39 -15.55 -1.40
C LEU A 312 25.99 -16.98 -1.76
N THR A 313 25.64 -17.18 -3.03
CA THR A 313 25.51 -18.52 -3.61
C THR A 313 26.88 -19.21 -3.68
N ASP A 314 26.95 -20.53 -3.88
CA ASP A 314 28.25 -21.22 -4.01
C ASP A 314 29.11 -20.65 -5.15
N LYS A 315 28.47 -20.30 -6.28
CA LYS A 315 29.13 -19.64 -7.42
C LYS A 315 29.59 -18.24 -7.03
N GLY A 316 28.70 -17.43 -6.42
CA GLY A 316 29.01 -16.07 -5.97
C GLY A 316 30.17 -16.06 -4.97
N LYS A 317 30.14 -16.95 -3.97
CA LYS A 317 31.17 -17.15 -2.97
C LYS A 317 32.54 -17.40 -3.60
N LYS A 318 32.62 -18.26 -4.63
CA LYS A 318 33.87 -18.53 -5.33
C LYS A 318 34.39 -17.28 -6.05
N VAL A 319 33.54 -16.63 -6.85
CA VAL A 319 33.91 -15.42 -7.62
C VAL A 319 34.39 -14.31 -6.68
N PHE A 320 33.65 -14.09 -5.59
CA PHE A 320 33.93 -13.06 -4.61
C PHE A 320 35.20 -13.36 -3.80
N ALA A 321 35.41 -14.62 -3.41
CA ALA A 321 36.63 -15.05 -2.72
C ALA A 321 37.87 -14.90 -3.60
N ASP A 322 37.80 -15.33 -4.86
CA ASP A 322 38.90 -15.21 -5.83
C ASP A 322 39.26 -13.72 -6.03
N HIS A 323 38.25 -12.85 -6.20
CA HIS A 323 38.46 -11.43 -6.37
C HIS A 323 39.06 -10.75 -5.13
N THR A 324 38.46 -10.97 -3.95
CA THR A 324 38.91 -10.31 -2.71
C THR A 324 40.28 -10.80 -2.24
N THR A 325 40.66 -12.04 -2.57
CA THR A 325 42.02 -12.56 -2.29
C THR A 325 43.07 -11.86 -3.14
N ALA A 326 42.76 -11.57 -4.40
CA ALA A 326 43.71 -10.95 -5.34
C ALA A 326 43.84 -9.43 -5.15
N ASN A 327 42.86 -8.78 -4.52
CA ASN A 327 42.73 -7.32 -4.51
C ASN A 327 42.68 -6.70 -3.10
N ILE A 328 43.48 -7.24 -2.17
CA ILE A 328 43.61 -6.66 -0.83
C ILE A 328 44.14 -5.22 -0.92
N GLY A 329 43.50 -4.30 -0.21
CA GLY A 329 43.84 -2.88 -0.15
C GLY A 329 43.17 -2.02 -1.22
N THR A 330 42.41 -2.61 -2.16
CA THR A 330 41.65 -1.87 -3.17
C THR A 330 40.21 -1.61 -2.71
N TYR A 331 39.52 -0.75 -3.44
CA TYR A 331 38.12 -0.39 -3.24
C TYR A 331 37.18 -1.36 -3.97
N LEU A 332 36.22 -1.88 -3.22
CA LEU A 332 35.10 -2.66 -3.74
C LEU A 332 33.88 -1.74 -3.81
N GLY A 333 33.37 -1.50 -5.02
CA GLY A 333 32.14 -0.76 -5.23
C GLY A 333 30.92 -1.63 -5.00
N ILE A 334 29.94 -1.10 -4.27
CA ILE A 334 28.58 -1.63 -4.18
C ILE A 334 27.69 -0.63 -4.91
N VAL A 335 27.12 -1.05 -6.03
CA VAL A 335 26.46 -0.15 -6.99
C VAL A 335 25.06 -0.66 -7.24
N LEU A 336 24.05 0.22 -7.14
CA LEU A 336 22.66 -0.10 -7.40
C LEU A 336 22.15 0.78 -8.54
N ASP A 337 21.65 0.17 -9.61
CA ASP A 337 21.15 0.89 -10.79
C ASP A 337 22.17 1.93 -11.29
N LYS A 338 23.44 1.52 -11.36
CA LYS A 338 24.61 2.34 -11.75
C LYS A 338 24.98 3.49 -10.79
N VAL A 339 24.31 3.60 -9.64
CA VAL A 339 24.60 4.58 -8.58
C VAL A 339 25.43 3.92 -7.48
N VAL A 340 26.56 4.54 -7.13
CA VAL A 340 27.44 4.08 -6.05
C VAL A 340 26.73 4.20 -4.70
N MET A 341 26.52 3.07 -4.03
CA MET A 341 25.91 2.99 -2.71
C MET A 341 26.94 2.99 -1.58
N SER A 342 28.02 2.23 -1.76
CA SER A 342 29.11 2.12 -0.79
C SER A 342 30.42 1.71 -1.46
N VAL A 343 31.54 2.08 -0.85
CA VAL A 343 32.89 1.85 -1.39
C VAL A 343 33.85 1.35 -0.30
N PRO A 344 33.61 0.16 0.29
CA PRO A 344 34.52 -0.42 1.28
C PRO A 344 35.91 -0.74 0.71
N ILE A 345 36.91 -0.77 1.59
CA ILE A 345 38.26 -1.28 1.28
C ILE A 345 38.29 -2.78 1.59
N ILE A 346 38.88 -3.56 0.69
CA ILE A 346 39.11 -5.00 0.89
C ILE A 346 40.29 -5.18 1.86
N ASN A 347 40.00 -5.37 3.16
CA ASN A 347 41.05 -5.51 4.18
C ASN A 347 41.60 -6.93 4.28
N GLN A 348 40.79 -7.93 3.92
CA GLN A 348 41.15 -9.35 3.98
C GLN A 348 40.30 -10.14 2.96
N PRO A 349 40.73 -11.35 2.57
CA PRO A 349 39.93 -12.23 1.73
C PRO A 349 38.56 -12.54 2.34
N ILE A 350 37.50 -12.48 1.53
CA ILE A 350 36.13 -12.83 1.94
C ILE A 350 35.79 -14.20 1.37
N THR A 351 36.11 -15.25 2.14
CA THR A 351 36.01 -16.66 1.69
C THR A 351 34.83 -17.41 2.30
N ASP A 352 34.10 -16.81 3.24
CA ASP A 352 32.94 -17.40 3.91
C ASP A 352 31.63 -17.20 3.13
N GLY A 353 31.61 -16.21 2.21
CA GLY A 353 30.46 -15.87 1.39
C GLY A 353 29.42 -15.06 2.14
N GLN A 354 29.83 -14.30 3.15
CA GLN A 354 28.95 -13.40 3.90
C GLN A 354 29.45 -11.97 3.77
N GLY A 355 28.54 -11.01 3.84
CA GLY A 355 28.90 -9.61 3.78
C GLY A 355 27.83 -8.68 4.31
N MET A 356 28.22 -7.42 4.41
CA MET A 356 27.41 -6.34 4.96
C MET A 356 27.43 -5.14 4.05
N ILE A 357 26.27 -4.53 3.87
CA ILE A 357 26.12 -3.22 3.24
C ILE A 357 25.69 -2.24 4.34
N SER A 358 26.60 -1.34 4.69
CA SER A 358 26.37 -0.28 5.67
C SER A 358 26.05 1.05 4.98
N GLY A 359 25.28 1.90 5.65
CA GLY A 359 24.88 3.21 5.16
C GLY A 359 23.91 3.89 6.12
N ALA A 360 23.54 5.13 5.84
CA ALA A 360 22.55 5.86 6.64
C ALA A 360 21.11 5.42 6.29
N TYR A 361 20.78 4.16 6.55
CA TYR A 361 19.47 3.59 6.23
C TYR A 361 18.45 3.83 7.35
N THR A 362 17.23 4.21 6.96
CA THR A 362 16.03 4.04 7.78
C THR A 362 15.55 2.60 7.69
N GLN A 363 14.70 2.18 8.64
CA GLN A 363 14.07 0.84 8.60
C GLN A 363 13.39 0.57 7.26
N GLU A 364 12.66 1.56 6.73
CA GLU A 364 11.94 1.45 5.47
C GLU A 364 12.91 1.30 4.29
N SER A 365 13.91 2.19 4.18
CA SER A 365 14.88 2.11 3.08
C SER A 365 15.72 0.82 3.09
N ALA A 366 16.03 0.29 4.28
CA ALA A 366 16.74 -0.98 4.41
C ALA A 366 15.86 -2.16 3.97
N GLN A 367 14.57 -2.13 4.33
CA GLN A 367 13.60 -3.14 3.92
C GLN A 367 13.39 -3.14 2.40
N ASP A 368 13.25 -1.96 1.80
CA ASP A 368 13.09 -1.80 0.35
C ASP A 368 14.34 -2.32 -0.39
N LEU A 369 15.53 -2.01 0.12
CA LEU A 369 16.77 -2.53 -0.45
C LEU A 369 16.83 -4.07 -0.38
N VAL A 370 16.47 -4.69 0.76
CA VAL A 370 16.43 -6.16 0.88
C VAL A 370 15.51 -6.80 -0.17
N ILE A 371 14.36 -6.18 -0.45
CA ILE A 371 13.42 -6.66 -1.48
C ILE A 371 14.07 -6.59 -2.87
N ILE A 372 14.75 -5.48 -3.16
CA ILE A 372 15.45 -5.27 -4.42
C ILE A 372 16.60 -6.29 -4.58
N LEU A 373 17.39 -6.54 -3.54
CA LEU A 373 18.54 -7.46 -3.60
C LEU A 373 18.12 -8.91 -3.84
N LYS A 374 16.95 -9.31 -3.32
CA LYS A 374 16.42 -10.67 -3.50
C LYS A 374 15.71 -10.85 -4.84
N ALA A 375 15.33 -9.77 -5.51
CA ALA A 375 14.61 -9.84 -6.76
C ALA A 375 15.57 -9.93 -7.95
N THR A 376 15.10 -10.57 -9.02
CA THR A 376 15.73 -10.40 -10.33
C THR A 376 15.58 -8.94 -10.77
N PRO A 377 16.63 -8.32 -11.35
CA PRO A 377 16.53 -6.98 -11.92
C PRO A 377 15.50 -6.93 -13.05
N LEU A 378 14.83 -5.79 -13.23
CA LEU A 378 13.95 -5.60 -14.37
C LEU A 378 14.75 -5.67 -15.67
N PRO A 379 14.34 -6.49 -16.65
CA PRO A 379 14.99 -6.57 -17.95
C PRO A 379 15.01 -5.22 -18.68
N ILE A 380 13.93 -4.45 -18.57
CA ILE A 380 13.78 -3.15 -19.22
C ILE A 380 13.37 -2.08 -18.19
N PRO A 381 13.86 -0.84 -18.34
CA PRO A 381 13.31 0.30 -17.62
C PRO A 381 11.87 0.54 -18.06
N ILE A 382 11.05 0.93 -17.10
CA ILE A 382 9.64 1.23 -17.30
C ILE A 382 9.32 2.60 -16.71
N LYS A 383 8.34 3.26 -17.30
CA LYS A 383 7.76 4.51 -16.81
C LYS A 383 6.29 4.30 -16.50
N LEU A 384 5.83 4.94 -15.43
CA LEU A 384 4.40 4.99 -15.13
C LEU A 384 3.73 5.90 -16.17
N VAL A 385 2.75 5.36 -16.88
CA VAL A 385 1.83 6.17 -17.68
C VAL A 385 0.83 6.75 -16.71
N GLN A 386 0.65 8.08 -16.75
CA GLN A 386 -0.23 8.80 -15.83
C GLN A 386 -1.56 8.06 -15.65
N ASN A 387 -1.96 7.92 -14.39
CA ASN A 387 -3.19 7.29 -13.93
C ASN A 387 -4.38 7.99 -14.60
N THR A 388 -4.74 7.56 -15.80
CA THR A 388 -5.99 7.92 -16.43
C THR A 388 -6.98 6.98 -15.80
N ASP A 389 -7.77 7.53 -14.87
CA ASP A 389 -8.97 6.86 -14.40
C ASP A 389 -9.73 6.42 -15.65
N SER A 390 -9.77 5.12 -15.87
CA SER A 390 -10.19 4.55 -17.14
C SER A 390 -11.71 4.45 -17.13
N SER A 391 -12.38 5.58 -17.31
CA SER A 391 -13.81 5.62 -17.61
C SER A 391 -14.11 6.72 -18.62
N LYS A 392 -14.06 6.33 -19.90
CA LYS A 392 -14.93 6.88 -20.94
C LYS A 392 -16.34 6.33 -20.79
#